data_AF-A0AA38MMX9-F1
#
_entry.id   AF-A0AA38MMX9-F1
#
_cell.length_a   1.000
_cell.length_b   1.000
_cell.length_c   1.000
_cell.angle_alpha   90.00
_cell.angle_beta   90.00
_cell.angle_gamma   90.00
#
_symmetry.space_group_name_H-M   'P 1'
#
loop_
_entity.id
_entity.type
_entity.pdbx_description
1 polymer ?
#
loop_
_entity_poly.entity_id
_entity_poly.type
_entity_poly.pdbx_seq_one_letter_code
_entity_poly.pdbx_strand_id
1 'polypeptide(L)'
;MARYKNAEIADMHLMYGRAFGNAHEVYGEAFPQRRLPDHRTFTSIDQRLRENGTFTPKTANWGLERTEHILDAETEILDIVEEEPGISVRRLSYLLLYGEHYMTKNCILTTCNGFILRNEKIYRAE
;
A
#
# COMPACT_ATOMS: atom_id res chain seq x y z
N MET A 1 3.07 0.47 9.39
CA MET A 1 4.13 0.92 10.33
C MET A 1 3.63 2.14 11.10
N ALA A 2 3.36 2.01 12.40
CA ALA A 2 2.95 3.16 13.22
C ALA A 2 4.20 3.95 13.64
N ARG A 3 4.42 5.11 13.01
CA ARG A 3 5.58 5.99 13.24
C ARG A 3 5.57 6.67 14.63
N TYR A 4 4.42 6.70 15.30
CA TYR A 4 4.20 7.34 16.59
C TYR A 4 3.28 6.47 17.46
N LYS A 5 3.45 6.51 18.78
CA LYS A 5 2.54 5.86 19.73
C LYS A 5 1.20 6.58 19.78
N ASN A 6 0.13 5.88 20.15
CA ASN A 6 -1.21 6.50 20.25
C ASN A 6 -1.23 7.72 21.19
N ALA A 7 -0.54 7.64 22.32
CA ALA A 7 -0.39 8.78 23.24
C ALA A 7 0.27 10.00 22.57
N GLU A 8 1.31 9.79 21.76
CA GLU A 8 1.97 10.88 21.03
C GLU A 8 1.04 11.50 19.99
N ILE A 9 0.21 10.69 19.32
CA ILE A 9 -0.79 11.16 18.34
C ILE A 9 -1.90 11.96 19.02
N ALA A 10 -2.35 11.53 20.19
CA ALA A 10 -3.32 12.28 21.00
C ALA A 10 -2.75 13.64 21.43
N ASP A 11 -1.50 13.68 21.89
CA ASP A 11 -0.81 14.92 22.24
C ASP A 11 -0.65 15.84 21.01
N MET A 12 -0.37 15.28 19.82
CA MET A 12 -0.31 16.06 18.58
C MET A 12 -1.66 16.69 18.24
N HIS A 13 -2.75 15.93 18.34
CA HIS A 13 -4.11 16.45 18.09
C HIS A 13 -4.49 17.55 19.09
N LEU A 14 -4.16 17.35 20.37
CA LEU A 14 -4.39 18.36 21.41
C LEU A 14 -3.64 19.66 21.12
N MET A 15 -2.35 19.58 20.75
CA MET A 15 -1.56 20.76 20.39
C MET A 15 -2.05 21.43 19.11
N TYR A 16 -2.56 20.66 18.15
CA TYR A 16 -3.18 21.20 16.94
C TYR A 16 -4.45 22.02 17.23
N GLY A 17 -5.32 21.53 18.11
CA GLY A 17 -6.46 22.31 18.59
C GLY A 17 -6.03 23.55 19.36
N ARG A 18 -5.07 23.41 20.28
CA ARG A 18 -4.56 24.52 21.11
C ARG A 18 -3.92 25.63 20.27
N ALA A 19 -3.21 25.28 19.21
CA ALA A 19 -2.51 26.21 18.34
C ALA A 19 -3.35 26.70 17.14
N PHE A 20 -4.66 26.45 17.13
CA PHE A 20 -5.56 26.81 16.04
C PHE A 20 -5.05 26.35 14.65
N GLY A 21 -4.41 25.18 14.59
CA GLY A 21 -3.85 24.60 13.37
C GLY A 21 -2.33 24.74 13.19
N ASN A 22 -1.65 25.58 13.98
CA ASN A 22 -0.21 25.84 13.87
C ASN A 22 0.61 25.05 14.91
N ALA A 23 0.41 23.74 14.95
CA ALA A 23 0.89 22.87 16.05
C ALA A 23 2.39 22.58 16.06
N HIS A 24 3.09 22.79 14.95
CA HIS A 24 4.45 22.27 14.76
C HIS A 24 5.42 22.83 15.81
N GLU A 25 5.49 24.16 15.94
CA GLU A 25 6.39 24.82 16.88
C GLU A 25 5.98 24.54 18.34
N VAL A 26 4.68 24.71 18.65
CA VAL A 26 4.11 24.48 19.98
C VAL A 26 4.35 23.05 20.47
N TYR A 27 4.28 22.06 19.58
CA TYR A 27 4.56 20.66 19.92
C TYR A 27 6.04 20.43 20.22
N GLY A 28 6.95 21.05 19.44
CA GLY A 28 8.39 20.97 19.65
C GLY A 28 8.82 21.58 20.98
N GLU A 29 8.21 22.70 21.35
CA GLU A 29 8.44 23.37 22.64
C GLU A 29 7.88 22.55 23.82
N ALA A 30 6.68 21.99 23.68
CA ALA A 30 6.03 21.22 24.74
C ALA A 30 6.69 19.85 24.98
N PHE A 31 7.28 19.24 23.94
CA PHE A 31 7.86 17.90 24.00
C PHE A 31 9.27 17.84 23.38
N PRO A 32 10.26 18.54 23.97
CA PRO A 32 11.59 18.69 23.37
C PRO A 32 12.37 17.36 23.25
N GLN A 33 12.02 16.36 24.04
CA GLN A 33 12.64 15.03 24.00
C GLN A 33 12.04 14.11 22.92
N ARG A 34 10.93 14.50 22.29
CA ARG A 34 10.26 13.70 21.25
C ARG A 34 10.70 14.15 19.86
N ARG A 35 10.56 13.25 18.89
CA ARG A 35 10.79 13.58 17.49
C ARG A 35 9.71 14.57 17.02
N LEU A 36 10.14 15.72 16.52
CA LEU A 36 9.24 16.70 15.91
C LEU A 36 8.59 16.11 14.62
N PRO A 37 7.25 15.98 14.58
CA PRO A 37 6.55 15.54 13.38
C PRO A 37 6.54 16.62 12.31
N ASP A 38 6.41 16.23 11.04
CA ASP A 38 6.16 17.19 9.95
C ASP A 38 4.83 17.92 10.15
N HIS A 39 4.73 19.19 9.79
CA HIS A 39 3.50 19.99 9.96
C HIS A 39 2.26 19.31 9.38
N ARG A 40 2.37 18.61 8.23
CA ARG A 40 1.26 17.89 7.59
C ARG A 40 0.75 16.73 8.43
N THR A 41 1.59 16.19 9.32
CA THR A 41 1.21 15.10 10.23
C THR A 41 0.07 15.54 11.13
N PHE A 42 0.15 16.75 11.69
CA PHE A 42 -0.89 17.28 12.59
C PHE A 42 -2.22 17.47 11.87
N THR A 43 -2.19 18.10 10.70
CA THR A 43 -3.39 18.27 9.86
C THR A 43 -3.99 16.92 9.46
N SER A 44 -3.17 15.95 9.07
CA SER A 44 -3.64 14.61 8.69
C SER A 44 -4.29 13.86 9.85
N ILE A 45 -3.79 14.05 11.08
CA ILE A 45 -4.36 13.43 12.29
C ILE A 45 -5.75 14.01 12.56
N ASP A 46 -5.90 15.34 12.56
CA ASP A 46 -7.18 16.01 12.76
C ASP A 46 -8.20 15.63 11.69
N GLN A 47 -7.79 15.65 10.41
CA GLN A 47 -8.64 15.27 9.30
C GLN A 47 -9.16 13.83 9.42
N ARG A 48 -8.28 12.86 9.72
CA ARG A 48 -8.69 11.46 9.89
C ARG A 48 -9.65 11.28 11.06
N LEU A 49 -9.45 12.01 12.16
CA LEU A 49 -10.35 11.96 13.30
C LEU A 49 -11.74 12.49 12.92
N ARG A 50 -11.80 13.61 12.19
CA ARG A 50 -13.06 14.22 11.72
C ARG A 50 -13.80 13.34 10.71
N GLU A 51 -13.08 12.75 9.76
CA GLU A 51 -13.68 12.00 8.66
C GLU A 51 -13.99 10.55 9.01
N ASN A 52 -13.12 9.91 9.80
CA ASN A 52 -13.15 8.46 10.01
C ASN A 52 -13.29 8.06 11.49
N GLY A 53 -13.24 9.01 12.43
CA GLY A 53 -13.31 8.73 13.87
C GLY A 53 -12.10 7.97 14.42
N THR A 54 -10.99 7.90 13.68
CA THR A 54 -9.79 7.15 14.09
C THR A 54 -8.50 7.89 13.70
N PHE A 55 -7.48 7.76 14.54
CA PHE A 55 -6.12 8.24 14.24
C PHE A 55 -5.38 7.38 13.23
N THR A 56 -5.82 6.12 13.07
CA THR A 56 -5.11 5.14 12.24
C THR A 56 -5.40 5.43 10.77
N PRO A 57 -4.37 5.59 9.93
CA PRO A 57 -4.60 5.69 8.49
C PRO A 57 -5.25 4.40 7.99
N LYS A 58 -6.30 4.53 7.16
CA LYS A 58 -6.86 3.39 6.43
C LYS A 58 -5.82 2.90 5.43
N THR A 59 -5.06 1.87 5.79
CA THR A 59 -4.09 1.22 4.91
C THR A 59 -4.67 0.05 4.12
N ALA A 60 -5.91 -0.36 4.42
CA ALA A 60 -6.51 -1.58 3.88
C ALA A 60 -6.66 -1.58 2.34
N ASN A 61 -6.79 -0.41 1.71
CA ASN A 61 -7.03 -0.28 0.26
C ASN A 61 -5.94 0.51 -0.47
N TRP A 62 -4.68 0.43 -0.04
CA TRP A 62 -3.55 1.06 -0.74
C TRP A 62 -3.02 0.24 -1.92
N GLY A 63 -3.88 -0.58 -2.53
CA GLY A 63 -3.63 -1.31 -3.77
C GLY A 63 -4.79 -1.09 -4.73
N LEU A 64 -4.49 -1.11 -6.03
CA LEU A 64 -5.50 -1.11 -7.08
C LEU A 64 -6.53 -2.20 -6.74
N GLU A 65 -7.82 -1.86 -6.76
CA GLU A 65 -8.89 -2.84 -6.60
C GLU A 65 -8.69 -3.94 -7.65
N ARG A 66 -8.56 -5.19 -7.19
CA ARG A 66 -8.44 -6.33 -8.09
C ARG A 66 -9.82 -6.59 -8.66
N THR A 67 -10.05 -6.09 -9.87
CA THR A 67 -11.26 -6.41 -10.63
C THR A 67 -11.29 -7.91 -10.92
N GLU A 68 -12.49 -8.45 -11.09
CA GLU A 68 -12.73 -9.86 -11.46
C GLU A 68 -11.83 -10.30 -12.63
N HIS A 69 -11.73 -9.44 -13.65
CA HIS A 69 -10.85 -9.62 -14.81
C HIS A 69 -9.35 -9.83 -14.47
N ILE A 70 -8.84 -9.21 -13.40
CA ILE A 70 -7.45 -9.42 -12.97
C ILE A 70 -7.29 -10.81 -12.31
N LEU A 71 -8.32 -11.27 -11.57
CA LEU A 71 -8.31 -12.58 -10.94
C LEU A 71 -8.41 -13.70 -11.98
N ASP A 72 -9.21 -13.50 -13.02
CA ASP A 72 -9.31 -14.43 -14.15
C ASP A 72 -7.98 -14.56 -14.87
N ALA A 73 -7.35 -13.42 -15.20
CA ALA A 73 -6.03 -13.40 -15.85
C ALA A 73 -4.93 -14.02 -14.97
N GLU A 74 -5.00 -13.87 -13.65
CA GLU A 74 -4.07 -14.54 -12.74
C GLU A 74 -4.24 -16.06 -12.74
N THR A 75 -5.48 -16.53 -12.82
CA THR A 75 -5.80 -17.96 -12.89
C THR A 75 -5.28 -18.55 -14.19
N GLU A 76 -5.53 -17.87 -15.32
CA GLU A 76 -5.01 -18.29 -16.64
C GLU A 76 -3.46 -18.31 -16.67
N ILE A 77 -2.81 -17.35 -16.00
CA ILE A 77 -1.34 -17.37 -15.83
C ILE A 77 -0.88 -18.62 -15.09
N LEU A 78 -1.57 -19.00 -14.00
CA LEU A 78 -1.21 -20.17 -13.20
C LEU A 78 -1.32 -21.45 -14.02
N ASP A 79 -2.42 -21.61 -14.76
CA ASP A 79 -2.66 -22.78 -15.60
C ASP A 79 -1.57 -22.92 -16.68
N ILE A 80 -1.24 -21.83 -17.39
CA ILE A 80 -0.21 -21.85 -18.44
C ILE A 80 1.19 -22.16 -17.87
N VAL A 81 1.54 -21.61 -16.70
CA VAL A 81 2.85 -21.86 -16.07
C VAL A 81 2.94 -23.27 -15.51
N GLU A 82 1.82 -23.85 -15.03
CA GLU A 82 1.77 -25.24 -14.60
C GLU A 82 1.96 -26.20 -15.79
N GLU A 83 1.35 -25.89 -16.94
CA GLU A 83 1.51 -26.67 -18.17
C GLU A 83 2.92 -26.54 -18.80
N GLU A 84 3.49 -25.33 -18.83
CA GLU A 84 4.82 -25.05 -19.39
C GLU A 84 5.65 -24.18 -18.42
N PRO A 85 6.33 -24.78 -17.42
CA PRO A 85 7.11 -24.02 -16.42
C PRO A 85 8.26 -23.20 -17.01
N GLY A 86 8.73 -23.58 -18.21
CA GLY A 86 9.77 -22.87 -18.96
C GLY A 86 9.26 -21.69 -19.79
N ILE A 87 7.95 -21.40 -19.76
CA ILE A 87 7.38 -20.36 -20.59
C ILE A 87 7.96 -18.99 -20.24
N SER A 88 8.46 -18.30 -21.26
CA SER A 88 8.97 -16.94 -21.07
C SER A 88 7.82 -15.97 -20.79
N VAL A 89 8.06 -14.98 -19.92
CA VAL A 89 7.09 -13.90 -19.62
C VAL A 89 6.59 -13.19 -20.89
N ARG A 90 7.45 -13.03 -21.90
CA ARG A 90 7.05 -12.45 -23.20
C ARG A 90 6.04 -13.33 -23.93
N ARG A 91 6.26 -14.64 -23.95
CA ARG A 91 5.35 -15.58 -24.61
C ARG A 91 4.04 -15.71 -23.84
N LEU A 92 4.10 -15.77 -22.50
CA LEU A 92 2.94 -15.71 -21.63
C LEU A 92 2.11 -14.44 -21.88
N SER A 93 2.77 -13.27 -21.97
CA SER A 93 2.07 -12.01 -22.29
C SER A 93 1.38 -12.02 -23.65
N TYR A 94 1.96 -12.71 -24.63
CA TYR A 94 1.33 -12.85 -25.94
C TYR A 94 0.07 -13.71 -25.84
N LEU A 95 0.13 -14.87 -25.18
CA LEU A 95 -1.03 -15.75 -25.00
C LEU A 95 -2.23 -15.01 -24.35
N LEU A 96 -1.96 -14.25 -23.28
CA LEU A 96 -2.98 -13.50 -22.55
C LEU A 96 -3.54 -12.29 -23.33
N LEU A 97 -2.76 -11.69 -24.24
CA LEU A 97 -3.21 -10.56 -25.06
C LEU A 97 -4.14 -10.97 -26.21
N TYR A 98 -4.14 -12.26 -26.59
CA TYR A 98 -5.03 -12.83 -27.61
C TYR A 98 -6.13 -13.74 -27.02
N GLY A 99 -6.17 -13.89 -25.69
CA GLY A 99 -7.28 -14.51 -24.95
C GLY A 99 -8.43 -13.53 -24.68
N GLU A 100 -9.52 -14.01 -24.06
CA GLU A 100 -10.71 -13.19 -23.76
C GLU A 100 -10.46 -12.10 -22.69
N HIS A 101 -9.35 -12.20 -21.94
CA HIS A 101 -9.04 -11.31 -20.83
C HIS A 101 -7.95 -10.28 -21.21
N TYR A 102 -8.37 -9.12 -21.76
CA TYR A 102 -7.45 -8.02 -22.10
C TYR A 102 -6.72 -7.42 -20.89
N MET A 103 -5.53 -7.93 -20.57
CA MET A 103 -4.61 -7.31 -19.61
C MET A 103 -3.80 -6.22 -20.33
N THR A 104 -3.88 -4.97 -19.87
CA THR A 104 -2.97 -3.93 -20.39
C THR A 104 -1.51 -4.31 -20.10
N LYS A 105 -0.57 -3.93 -20.98
CA LYS A 105 0.88 -4.24 -20.83
C LYS A 105 1.44 -3.89 -19.43
N ASN A 106 0.90 -2.87 -18.77
CA ASN A 106 1.28 -2.50 -17.42
C ASN A 106 0.77 -3.47 -16.34
N CYS A 107 -0.42 -4.04 -16.50
CA CYS A 107 -0.92 -5.10 -15.61
C CYS A 107 -0.03 -6.34 -15.69
N ILE A 108 0.31 -6.82 -16.88
CA ILE A 108 1.14 -8.02 -17.03
C ILE A 108 2.49 -7.86 -16.32
N LEU A 109 3.13 -6.70 -16.45
CA LEU A 109 4.40 -6.41 -15.79
C LEU A 109 4.27 -6.37 -14.26
N THR A 110 3.19 -5.83 -13.70
CA THR A 110 2.99 -5.80 -12.24
C THR A 110 2.59 -7.16 -11.67
N THR A 111 1.74 -7.93 -12.36
CA THR A 111 1.36 -9.28 -11.93
C THR A 111 2.53 -10.24 -12.01
N CYS A 112 3.29 -10.23 -13.12
CA CYS A 112 4.47 -11.08 -13.27
C CYS A 112 5.59 -10.68 -12.28
N ASN A 113 5.84 -9.40 -12.03
CA ASN A 113 6.81 -8.98 -10.99
C ASN A 113 6.33 -9.38 -9.58
N GLY A 114 5.03 -9.26 -9.31
CA GLY A 114 4.44 -9.74 -8.06
C GLY A 114 4.55 -11.25 -7.89
N PHE A 115 4.46 -12.02 -8.98
CA PHE A 115 4.61 -13.47 -9.03
C PHE A 115 6.06 -13.91 -8.82
N ILE A 116 7.03 -13.27 -9.49
CA ILE A 116 8.47 -13.55 -9.30
C ILE A 116 8.87 -13.34 -7.83
N LEU A 117 8.43 -12.22 -7.23
CA LEU A 117 8.74 -11.92 -5.82
C LEU A 117 8.05 -12.85 -4.81
N ARG A 118 6.93 -13.50 -5.18
CA ARG A 118 6.27 -14.52 -4.34
C ARG A 118 6.91 -15.90 -4.48
N ASN A 119 7.31 -16.29 -5.69
CA ASN A 119 7.90 -17.61 -5.95
C ASN A 119 9.37 -17.71 -5.53
N GLU A 120 10.16 -16.62 -5.55
CA GLU A 120 11.51 -16.63 -4.97
C GLU A 120 11.53 -17.00 -3.47
N LYS A 121 10.43 -16.76 -2.74
CA LYS A 121 10.30 -17.18 -1.34
C LYS A 121 9.98 -18.67 -1.19
N ILE A 122 9.38 -19.30 -2.19
CA ILE A 122 9.00 -20.72 -2.16
C ILE A 122 10.23 -21.58 -2.49
N TYR A 123 11.07 -21.15 -3.45
CA TYR A 123 12.28 -21.90 -3.85
C TYR A 123 13.55 -21.65 -3.00
N ARG A 124 13.50 -20.79 -1.97
CA ARG A 124 14.62 -20.57 -1.02
C ARG A 124 14.40 -21.22 0.35
N ALA A 125 13.38 -22.05 0.48
CA ALA A 125 13.01 -22.74 1.73
C ALA A 125 13.42 -24.23 1.76
N GLU A 126 14.35 -24.64 0.90
CA GLU A 126 14.98 -25.97 0.92
C GLU A 126 16.49 -25.87 1.20
#